data_AF-V5HKZ8-F1
#
_entry.id   AF-V5HKZ8-F1
#
_cell.length_a   1.000
_cell.length_b   1.000
_cell.length_c   1.000
_cell.angle_alpha   90.00
_cell.angle_beta   90.00
_cell.angle_gamma   90.00
#
_symmetry.space_group_name_H-M   'P 1'
#
loop_
_entity.id
_entity.type
_entity.pdbx_description
1 polymer ?
#
loop_
_entity_poly.entity_id
_entity_poly.type
_entity_poly.pdbx_seq_one_letter_code
_entity_poly.pdbx_strand_id
1 'polypeptide(L)'
;MTPLLLIICIVGVVNVRGSSDSPPQVPGAQLEEKNSDWDEEDRCLTDFKDEAEKFEGKLECQKDSENGYKMACVGKYKEYMSYKKGDLTIEICQLKECQEYCTEEGEECLENECVCKKSHFVSEGGKCIPYCTKKDPCQNGGKCTLSEKAPFHCKCKPGFKGPLCELEDVIMATTIRNTVIVGVVFGILIVLCLAVAIVIIQRLKNKIAMHENANEVYDNQAADL
;
A
#
# COMPACT_ATOMS: atom_id res chain seq x y z
N MET A 1 20.15 38.85 -2.28
CA MET A 1 20.52 38.19 -3.55
C MET A 1 20.86 36.75 -3.24
N THR A 2 19.96 35.82 -3.55
CA THR A 2 20.33 34.42 -3.85
C THR A 2 21.02 34.38 -5.21
N PRO A 3 21.99 33.48 -5.45
CA PRO A 3 21.69 32.16 -6.03
C PRO A 3 22.57 31.02 -5.42
N LEU A 4 22.07 29.80 -5.23
CA LEU A 4 21.90 28.70 -6.19
C LEU A 4 23.22 27.96 -6.59
N LEU A 5 23.26 26.67 -6.20
CA LEU A 5 23.68 25.49 -6.99
C LEU A 5 25.14 24.95 -6.96
N LEU A 6 25.18 23.59 -6.89
CA LEU A 6 26.26 22.60 -7.10
C LEU A 6 27.07 22.13 -5.86
N ILE A 7 26.75 20.96 -5.26
CA ILE A 7 27.03 19.57 -5.70
C ILE A 7 28.54 19.28 -5.71
N ILE A 8 29.01 18.39 -4.82
CA ILE A 8 29.74 17.15 -5.12
C ILE A 8 29.82 16.28 -3.85
N CYS A 9 29.62 14.99 -4.08
CA CYS A 9 29.52 13.84 -3.20
C CYS A 9 30.60 13.70 -2.10
N ILE A 10 30.18 13.30 -0.90
CA ILE A 10 31.03 12.52 0.00
C ILE A 10 30.25 11.29 0.48
N VAL A 11 30.83 10.14 0.17
CA VAL A 11 30.43 8.79 0.59
C VAL A 11 30.40 8.71 2.11
N GLY A 12 29.22 8.49 2.68
CA GLY A 12 29.01 8.24 4.10
C GLY A 12 28.67 6.77 4.33
N VAL A 13 29.65 6.00 4.79
CA VAL A 13 29.47 4.66 5.36
C VAL A 13 28.61 4.80 6.62
N VAL A 14 27.34 4.38 6.55
CA VAL A 14 26.47 4.32 7.75
C VAL A 14 26.69 2.98 8.43
N ASN A 15 27.41 3.06 9.54
CA ASN A 15 27.60 2.01 10.53
C ASN A 15 26.32 1.88 11.36
N VAL A 16 25.60 0.76 11.24
CA VAL A 16 24.39 0.49 12.04
C VAL A 16 24.81 -0.21 13.34
N ARG A 17 24.88 0.54 14.44
CA ARG A 17 24.86 -0.02 15.80
C ARG A 17 23.41 -0.17 16.21
N GLY A 18 22.94 -1.41 16.35
CA GLY A 18 21.63 -1.73 16.91
C GLY A 18 21.64 -1.56 18.43
N SER A 19 20.79 -0.69 18.94
CA SER A 19 20.41 -0.65 20.36
C SER A 19 19.14 -1.46 20.57
N SER A 20 19.22 -2.37 21.53
CA SER A 20 18.16 -3.23 22.03
C SER A 20 17.22 -2.47 22.96
N ASP A 21 15.95 -2.29 22.57
CA ASP A 21 14.85 -1.97 23.47
C ASP A 21 13.76 -3.03 23.31
N SER A 22 13.26 -3.51 24.46
CA SER A 22 12.41 -4.68 24.63
C SER A 22 10.92 -4.34 24.49
N PRO A 23 10.06 -5.21 23.93
CA PRO A 23 8.60 -5.00 23.95
C PRO A 23 7.95 -5.48 25.27
N PRO A 24 6.73 -5.01 25.61
CA PRO A 24 6.10 -5.24 26.90
C PRO A 24 5.47 -6.64 27.04
N GLN A 25 5.46 -7.15 28.28
CA GLN A 25 4.97 -8.46 28.67
C GLN A 25 3.43 -8.53 28.75
N VAL A 26 2.84 -9.58 28.17
CA VAL A 26 1.44 -10.00 28.39
C VAL A 26 1.44 -11.18 29.37
N PRO A 27 0.63 -11.20 30.44
CA PRO A 27 0.60 -12.31 31.37
C PRO A 27 -0.42 -13.38 30.97
N GLY A 28 0.02 -14.65 30.98
CA GLY A 28 -0.89 -15.81 31.05
C GLY A 28 -1.09 -16.57 29.74
N ALA A 29 -0.08 -17.33 29.33
CA ALA A 29 -0.28 -18.56 28.56
C ALA A 29 0.69 -19.60 29.09
N GLN A 30 0.18 -20.80 29.35
CA GLN A 30 0.89 -21.86 30.06
C GLN A 30 2.12 -22.29 29.27
N LEU A 31 3.22 -22.49 29.99
CA LEU A 31 4.45 -23.08 29.47
C LEU A 31 4.16 -24.55 29.16
N GLU A 32 3.88 -24.87 27.90
CA GLU A 32 4.11 -26.23 27.42
C GLU A 32 5.63 -26.41 27.32
N GLU A 33 6.12 -27.42 28.03
CA GLU A 33 7.52 -27.81 28.05
C GLU A 33 8.00 -28.05 26.62
N LYS A 34 9.08 -27.37 26.23
CA LYS A 34 9.83 -27.67 25.00
C LYS A 34 10.32 -29.12 25.07
N ASN A 35 9.49 -30.04 24.59
CA ASN A 35 9.97 -31.33 24.16
C ASN A 35 10.87 -31.06 22.96
N SER A 36 12.10 -31.58 23.01
CA SER A 36 13.09 -31.46 21.95
C SER A 36 12.63 -32.28 20.75
N ASP A 37 11.71 -31.73 19.97
CA ASP A 37 11.34 -32.28 18.68
C ASP A 37 12.27 -31.62 17.66
N TRP A 38 13.14 -32.42 17.07
CA TRP A 38 13.86 -32.00 15.89
C TRP A 38 12.77 -31.83 14.84
N ASP A 39 12.41 -30.60 14.47
CA ASP A 39 11.52 -30.36 13.33
C ASP A 39 12.07 -31.20 12.17
N GLU A 40 11.37 -32.29 11.80
CA GLU A 40 11.75 -33.12 10.66
C GLU A 40 11.79 -32.19 9.45
N GLU A 41 13.00 -31.88 9.00
CA GLU A 41 13.22 -30.95 7.91
C GLU A 41 12.51 -31.50 6.66
N ASP A 42 11.54 -30.73 6.14
CA ASP A 42 10.71 -31.16 5.01
C ASP A 42 11.62 -31.52 3.82
N ARG A 43 11.60 -32.81 3.45
CA ARG A 43 12.48 -33.34 2.40
C ARG A 43 12.20 -32.73 1.02
N CYS A 44 11.04 -32.08 0.83
CA CYS A 44 10.78 -31.28 -0.36
C CYS A 44 11.71 -30.05 -0.46
N LEU A 45 12.09 -29.46 0.67
CA LEU A 45 12.92 -28.26 0.73
C LEU A 45 14.42 -28.55 0.69
N THR A 46 14.80 -29.81 0.95
CA THR A 46 16.19 -30.27 1.01
C THR A 46 16.49 -31.26 -0.12
N ASP A 47 16.13 -32.54 0.05
CA ASP A 47 16.51 -33.66 -0.82
C ASP A 47 15.96 -33.55 -2.24
N PHE A 48 14.71 -33.09 -2.37
CA PHE A 48 13.99 -33.13 -3.64
C PHE A 48 13.95 -31.80 -4.37
N LYS A 49 14.49 -30.73 -3.77
CA LYS A 49 14.49 -29.40 -4.37
C LYS A 49 15.32 -29.36 -5.65
N ASP A 50 16.59 -29.77 -5.56
CA ASP A 50 17.50 -29.81 -6.70
C ASP A 50 17.06 -30.85 -7.74
N GLU A 51 16.40 -31.92 -7.30
CA GLU A 51 15.88 -32.97 -8.19
C GLU A 51 14.64 -32.48 -8.95
N ALA A 52 13.75 -31.70 -8.33
CA ALA A 52 12.60 -31.09 -8.98
C ALA A 52 13.00 -30.05 -10.04
N GLU A 53 14.06 -29.27 -9.77
CA GLU A 53 14.60 -28.29 -10.73
C GLU A 53 15.08 -28.95 -12.04
N LYS A 54 15.61 -30.19 -11.99
CA LYS A 54 16.04 -30.95 -13.18
C LYS A 54 14.90 -31.28 -14.13
N PHE A 55 13.65 -31.25 -13.67
CA PHE A 55 12.48 -31.56 -14.49
C PHE A 55 11.93 -30.35 -15.26
N GLU A 56 12.71 -29.27 -15.41
CA GLU A 56 12.34 -28.07 -16.18
C GLU A 56 11.00 -27.46 -15.70
N GLY A 57 10.70 -27.55 -14.40
CA GLY A 57 9.44 -27.08 -13.82
C GLY A 57 8.20 -27.90 -14.17
N LYS A 58 8.35 -29.14 -14.66
CA LYS A 58 7.23 -30.06 -14.94
C LYS A 58 6.65 -30.68 -13.67
N LEU A 59 7.50 -30.86 -12.65
CA LEU A 59 7.19 -31.51 -11.39
C LEU A 59 7.46 -30.56 -10.23
N GLU A 60 6.62 -30.65 -9.20
CA GLU A 60 6.80 -29.97 -7.91
C GLU A 60 6.68 -30.98 -6.77
N CYS A 61 7.48 -30.81 -5.72
CA CYS A 61 7.41 -31.68 -4.55
C CYS A 61 6.26 -31.30 -3.63
N GLN A 62 5.48 -32.30 -3.21
CA GLN A 62 4.38 -32.18 -2.27
C GLN A 62 4.47 -33.29 -1.22
N LYS A 63 4.14 -32.97 0.04
CA LYS A 63 4.02 -33.97 1.11
C LYS A 63 2.71 -34.75 0.93
N ASP A 64 2.80 -36.06 0.73
CA ASP A 64 1.67 -36.97 0.41
C ASP A 64 1.11 -37.63 1.68
N SER A 65 1.95 -37.90 2.67
CA SER A 65 1.58 -38.47 3.98
C SER A 65 2.60 -38.09 5.06
N GLU A 66 2.44 -38.56 6.31
CA GLU A 66 3.35 -38.22 7.43
C GLU A 66 4.83 -38.39 7.05
N ASN A 67 5.17 -39.48 6.33
CA ASN A 67 6.52 -39.79 5.86
C ASN A 67 6.63 -39.95 4.34
N GLY A 68 5.57 -39.71 3.58
CA GLY A 68 5.53 -39.91 2.14
C GLY A 68 5.58 -38.61 1.35
N TYR A 69 6.28 -38.62 0.24
CA TYR A 69 6.47 -37.47 -0.64
C TYR A 69 6.01 -37.79 -2.06
N LYS A 70 5.57 -36.78 -2.80
CA LYS A 70 5.11 -36.91 -4.18
C LYS A 70 5.73 -35.82 -5.05
N MET A 71 6.39 -36.20 -6.14
CA MET A 71 6.68 -35.29 -7.25
C MET A 71 5.44 -35.25 -8.13
N ALA A 72 4.68 -34.16 -8.07
CA ALA A 72 3.41 -34.00 -8.78
C ALA A 72 3.55 -33.11 -10.02
N CYS A 73 2.83 -33.43 -11.10
CA CYS A 73 2.80 -32.64 -12.32
C CYS A 73 2.11 -31.29 -12.08
N VAL A 74 2.74 -30.21 -12.53
CA VAL A 74 2.23 -28.84 -12.34
C VAL A 74 2.01 -28.11 -13.68
N GLY A 75 1.27 -27.00 -13.61
CA GLY A 75 0.96 -26.15 -14.76
C GLY A 75 0.26 -26.92 -15.89
N LYS A 76 0.88 -26.90 -17.08
CA LYS A 76 0.33 -27.52 -18.30
C LYS A 76 0.42 -29.04 -18.37
N TYR A 77 0.88 -29.69 -17.31
CA TYR A 77 1.07 -31.14 -17.29
C TYR A 77 0.10 -31.86 -16.35
N LYS A 78 -0.29 -33.08 -16.72
CA LYS A 78 -1.08 -34.01 -15.89
C LYS A 78 -0.37 -35.35 -15.73
N GLU A 79 -0.72 -36.08 -14.68
CA GLU A 79 -0.28 -37.45 -14.47
C GLU A 79 -0.74 -38.33 -15.64
N TYR A 80 0.21 -39.03 -16.26
CA TYR A 80 -0.05 -40.15 -17.16
C TYR A 80 0.02 -41.48 -16.41
N MET A 81 1.02 -41.61 -15.55
CA MET A 81 1.25 -42.74 -14.65
C MET A 81 2.20 -42.30 -13.54
N SER A 82 2.34 -43.10 -12.49
CA SER A 82 3.32 -42.85 -11.43
C SER A 82 4.08 -44.12 -11.05
N TYR A 83 5.24 -43.94 -10.44
CA TYR A 83 6.01 -45.02 -9.84
C TYR A 83 6.51 -44.63 -8.46
N LYS A 84 6.65 -45.63 -7.58
CA LYS A 84 7.03 -45.44 -6.20
C LYS A 84 8.47 -45.91 -5.97
N LYS A 85 9.28 -45.06 -5.34
CA LYS A 85 10.66 -45.33 -4.93
C LYS A 85 10.78 -45.08 -3.42
N GLY A 86 10.62 -46.13 -2.63
CA GLY A 86 10.57 -45.99 -1.17
C GLY A 86 9.32 -45.23 -0.74
N ASP A 87 9.53 -44.10 -0.07
CA ASP A 87 8.49 -43.17 0.39
C ASP A 87 8.17 -42.05 -0.61
N LEU A 88 8.88 -42.00 -1.74
CA LEU A 88 8.69 -41.04 -2.81
C LEU A 88 7.84 -41.61 -3.96
N THR A 89 6.78 -40.92 -4.34
CA THR A 89 5.99 -41.19 -5.55
C THR A 89 6.37 -40.17 -6.62
N ILE A 90 6.69 -40.63 -7.83
CA ILE A 90 7.05 -39.74 -8.95
C ILE A 90 6.00 -39.89 -10.04
N GLU A 91 5.35 -38.79 -10.39
CA GLU A 91 4.45 -38.72 -11.54
C GLU A 91 5.23 -38.59 -12.86
N ILE A 92 4.79 -39.32 -13.87
CA ILE A 92 5.22 -39.16 -15.26
C ILE A 92 4.20 -38.25 -15.94
N CYS A 93 4.68 -37.11 -16.41
CA CYS A 93 3.85 -36.02 -16.90
C CYS A 93 3.59 -36.10 -18.41
N GLN A 94 2.34 -35.88 -18.80
CA GLN A 94 1.93 -35.62 -20.17
C GLN A 94 1.31 -34.24 -20.29
N LEU A 95 1.40 -33.62 -21.47
CA LEU A 95 0.77 -32.32 -21.74
C LEU A 95 -0.76 -32.45 -21.64
N LYS A 96 -1.38 -31.57 -20.86
CA LYS A 96 -2.84 -31.43 -20.79
C LYS A 96 -3.36 -30.85 -22.11
N GLU A 97 -4.66 -31.00 -22.36
CA GLU A 97 -5.28 -30.19 -23.42
C GLU A 97 -5.19 -28.71 -23.03
N CYS A 98 -4.99 -27.83 -24.01
CA CYS A 98 -4.72 -26.42 -23.76
C CYS A 98 -5.79 -25.72 -22.91
N GLN A 99 -7.04 -26.12 -23.12
CA GLN A 99 -8.21 -25.64 -22.40
C GLN A 99 -8.25 -26.07 -20.93
N GLU A 100 -7.52 -27.13 -20.55
CA GLU A 100 -7.45 -27.63 -19.18
C GLU A 100 -6.45 -26.84 -18.31
N TYR A 101 -5.47 -26.15 -18.90
CA TYR A 101 -4.47 -25.39 -18.15
C TYR A 101 -4.52 -23.87 -18.36
N CYS A 102 -5.07 -23.37 -19.46
CA CYS A 102 -5.37 -21.95 -19.62
C CYS A 102 -6.72 -21.63 -18.98
N THR A 103 -6.75 -21.67 -17.64
CA THR A 103 -8.00 -21.52 -16.87
C THR A 103 -8.16 -20.14 -16.24
N GLU A 104 -7.16 -19.25 -16.36
CA GLU A 104 -7.28 -17.93 -15.72
C GLU A 104 -8.29 -17.04 -16.44
N GLU A 105 -8.88 -16.10 -15.69
CA GLU A 105 -9.84 -15.17 -16.26
C GLU A 105 -9.19 -14.28 -17.33
N GLY A 106 -9.75 -14.33 -18.53
CA GLY A 106 -9.25 -13.51 -19.65
C GLY A 106 -8.22 -14.19 -20.53
N GLU A 107 -7.78 -15.40 -20.19
CA GLU A 107 -6.92 -16.21 -21.06
C GLU A 107 -7.71 -16.89 -22.19
N GLU A 108 -7.04 -17.08 -23.31
CA GLU A 108 -7.44 -17.94 -24.42
C GLU A 108 -6.24 -18.79 -24.87
N CYS A 109 -6.52 -19.99 -25.35
CA CYS A 109 -5.48 -20.84 -25.89
C CYS A 109 -5.18 -20.49 -27.35
N LEU A 110 -3.91 -20.26 -27.66
CA LEU A 110 -3.43 -20.14 -29.03
C LEU A 110 -2.15 -20.97 -29.20
N GLU A 111 -2.16 -21.97 -30.08
CA GLU A 111 -0.99 -22.82 -30.40
C GLU A 111 -0.31 -23.49 -29.17
N ASN A 112 -1.12 -23.92 -28.18
CA ASN A 112 -0.66 -24.49 -26.89
C ASN A 112 -0.01 -23.48 -25.92
N GLU A 113 -0.15 -22.19 -26.19
CA GLU A 113 0.25 -21.13 -25.29
C GLU A 113 -0.99 -20.40 -24.73
N CYS A 114 -0.94 -20.05 -23.45
CA CYS A 114 -1.97 -19.22 -22.83
C CYS A 114 -1.68 -17.77 -23.18
N VAL A 115 -2.59 -17.14 -23.92
CA VAL A 115 -2.49 -15.74 -24.32
C VAL A 115 -3.69 -14.98 -23.81
N CYS A 116 -3.56 -13.67 -23.61
CA CYS A 116 -4.72 -12.88 -23.21
C CYS A 116 -5.68 -12.70 -24.39
N LYS A 117 -6.97 -12.86 -24.11
CA LYS A 117 -8.06 -12.50 -25.03
C LYS A 117 -7.84 -11.10 -25.57
N LYS A 118 -8.33 -10.84 -26.79
CA LYS A 118 -8.32 -9.49 -27.42
C LYS A 118 -8.91 -8.36 -26.57
N SER A 119 -9.69 -8.67 -25.53
CA SER A 119 -10.27 -7.71 -24.58
C SER A 119 -9.45 -7.51 -23.30
N HIS A 120 -8.26 -8.10 -23.23
CA HIS A 120 -7.33 -8.06 -22.11
C HIS A 120 -5.92 -7.69 -22.62
N PHE A 121 -5.05 -7.32 -21.70
CA PHE A 121 -3.62 -7.15 -21.96
C PHE A 121 -2.80 -7.82 -20.84
N VAL A 122 -1.53 -8.06 -21.14
CA VAL A 122 -0.58 -8.70 -20.22
C VAL A 122 0.01 -7.64 -19.28
N SER A 123 -0.13 -7.86 -17.97
CA SER A 123 0.55 -7.05 -16.95
C SER A 123 2.03 -7.43 -16.79
N GLU A 124 2.81 -6.62 -16.06
CA GLU A 124 4.23 -6.94 -15.76
C GLU A 124 4.42 -8.30 -15.06
N GLY A 125 3.39 -8.81 -14.38
CA GLY A 125 3.38 -10.13 -13.73
C GLY A 125 2.78 -11.26 -14.57
N GLY A 126 2.57 -11.08 -15.88
CA GLY A 126 2.03 -12.11 -16.78
C GLY A 126 0.51 -12.32 -16.71
N LYS A 127 -0.20 -11.62 -15.80
CA LYS A 127 -1.66 -11.75 -15.65
C LYS A 127 -2.43 -11.00 -16.73
N CYS A 128 -3.56 -11.55 -17.17
CA CYS A 128 -4.49 -10.90 -18.10
C CYS A 128 -5.43 -9.95 -17.36
N ILE A 129 -5.35 -8.65 -17.69
CA ILE A 129 -6.22 -7.62 -17.11
C ILE A 129 -7.18 -7.11 -18.19
N PRO A 130 -8.50 -7.01 -17.94
CA PRO A 130 -9.44 -6.52 -18.93
C PRO A 130 -9.21 -5.03 -19.24
N TYR A 131 -9.46 -4.62 -20.49
CA TYR A 131 -9.55 -3.19 -20.84
C TYR A 131 -10.73 -2.52 -20.11
N CYS A 132 -10.84 -1.20 -20.25
CA CYS A 132 -12.01 -0.40 -19.83
C CYS A 132 -13.29 -0.81 -20.58
N THR A 133 -13.82 -1.97 -20.24
CA THR A 133 -15.06 -2.54 -20.77
C THR A 133 -16.10 -2.59 -19.65
N LYS A 134 -17.09 -3.48 -19.73
CA LYS A 134 -18.18 -3.58 -18.75
C LYS A 134 -17.70 -3.93 -17.34
N LYS A 135 -16.52 -4.56 -17.21
CA LYS A 135 -15.87 -4.89 -15.93
C LYS A 135 -14.69 -3.93 -15.78
N ASP A 136 -14.85 -2.91 -14.93
CA ASP A 136 -13.81 -1.91 -14.68
C ASP A 136 -12.64 -2.56 -13.91
N PRO A 137 -11.41 -2.59 -14.44
CA PRO A 137 -10.25 -3.15 -13.75
C PRO A 137 -9.80 -2.29 -12.56
N CYS A 138 -10.22 -1.03 -12.48
CA CYS A 138 -9.85 -0.12 -11.41
C CYS A 138 -10.60 -0.43 -10.11
N GLN A 139 -9.85 -0.63 -9.04
CA GLN A 139 -10.34 -0.84 -7.69
C GLN A 139 -10.68 0.49 -7.00
N ASN A 140 -11.32 0.39 -5.83
CA ASN A 140 -11.60 1.51 -4.94
C ASN A 140 -12.33 2.69 -5.61
N GLY A 141 -13.16 2.37 -6.62
CA GLY A 141 -13.92 3.34 -7.38
C GLY A 141 -13.06 4.28 -8.23
N GLY A 142 -11.86 3.86 -8.61
CA GLY A 142 -11.09 4.51 -9.68
C GLY A 142 -11.87 4.47 -11.01
N LYS A 143 -11.53 5.40 -11.92
CA LYS A 143 -12.16 5.47 -13.25
C LYS A 143 -11.19 4.96 -14.30
N CYS A 144 -11.56 3.89 -15.00
CA CYS A 144 -10.78 3.41 -16.14
C CYS A 144 -10.88 4.35 -17.34
N THR A 145 -9.75 4.67 -17.94
CA THR A 145 -9.66 5.46 -19.17
C THR A 145 -8.70 4.81 -20.15
N LEU A 146 -9.05 4.75 -21.44
CA LEU A 146 -8.13 4.32 -22.47
C LEU A 146 -7.08 5.42 -22.71
N SER A 147 -5.83 5.02 -22.94
CA SER A 147 -4.72 5.95 -23.23
C SER A 147 -4.12 5.63 -24.59
N GLU A 148 -3.57 6.63 -25.28
CA GLU A 148 -2.84 6.40 -26.53
C GLU A 148 -1.47 5.75 -26.31
N LYS A 149 -0.89 5.91 -25.11
CA LYS A 149 0.46 5.42 -24.76
C LYS A 149 0.45 4.11 -23.97
N ALA A 150 -0.71 3.69 -23.46
CA ALA A 150 -0.87 2.53 -22.60
C ALA A 150 -2.23 1.88 -22.85
N PRO A 151 -2.38 0.56 -22.66
CA PRO A 151 -3.65 -0.16 -22.91
C PRO A 151 -4.83 0.44 -22.15
N PHE A 152 -4.59 0.93 -20.93
CA PHE A 152 -5.50 1.80 -20.19
C PHE A 152 -4.73 2.55 -19.08
N HIS A 153 -5.40 3.48 -18.40
CA HIS A 153 -4.97 4.09 -17.15
C HIS A 153 -6.13 4.24 -16.16
N CYS A 154 -5.92 3.84 -14.91
CA CYS A 154 -6.87 4.06 -13.81
C CYS A 154 -6.66 5.44 -13.18
N LYS A 155 -7.68 6.30 -13.25
CA LYS A 155 -7.72 7.54 -12.49
C LYS A 155 -8.24 7.26 -11.09
N CYS A 156 -7.33 7.18 -10.12
CA CYS A 156 -7.67 6.88 -8.73
C CYS A 156 -8.42 8.02 -8.04
N LYS A 157 -9.30 7.65 -7.10
CA LYS A 157 -9.91 8.58 -6.16
C LYS A 157 -8.87 9.07 -5.14
N PRO A 158 -9.08 10.25 -4.54
CA PRO A 158 -8.21 10.72 -3.46
C PRO A 158 -8.08 9.68 -2.34
N GLY A 159 -6.85 9.44 -1.88
CA GLY A 159 -6.57 8.41 -0.88
C GLY A 159 -6.26 7.01 -1.44
N PHE A 160 -6.18 6.85 -2.77
CA PHE A 160 -5.78 5.59 -3.42
C PHE A 160 -4.73 5.83 -4.50
N LYS A 161 -3.87 4.83 -4.74
CA LYS A 161 -2.79 4.82 -5.74
C LYS A 161 -2.52 3.39 -6.23
N GLY A 162 -1.56 3.24 -7.14
CA GLY A 162 -1.23 1.98 -7.80
C GLY A 162 -1.83 1.89 -9.21
N PRO A 163 -1.36 0.97 -10.06
CA PRO A 163 -1.83 0.82 -11.44
C PRO A 163 -3.34 0.56 -11.56
N LEU A 164 -3.92 -0.12 -10.57
CA LEU A 164 -5.35 -0.44 -10.47
C LEU A 164 -6.03 0.27 -9.30
N CYS A 165 -5.41 1.27 -8.68
CA CYS A 165 -5.92 1.94 -7.48
C CYS A 165 -6.12 1.00 -6.28
N GLU A 166 -5.35 -0.09 -6.22
CA GLU A 166 -5.42 -1.13 -5.19
C GLU A 166 -4.74 -0.74 -3.87
N LEU A 167 -3.86 0.27 -3.89
CA LEU A 167 -3.12 0.71 -2.73
C LEU A 167 -3.78 1.92 -2.08
N GLU A 168 -4.02 1.88 -0.78
CA GLU A 168 -4.42 3.07 -0.02
C GLU A 168 -3.23 4.04 0.10
N ASP A 169 -3.46 5.30 -0.25
CA ASP A 169 -2.51 6.38 -0.05
C ASP A 169 -2.70 7.02 1.32
N VAL A 170 -2.10 6.37 2.32
CA VAL A 170 -2.16 6.75 3.74
C VAL A 170 -1.72 8.20 3.99
N ILE A 171 -0.85 8.74 3.13
CA ILE A 171 -0.36 10.13 3.21
C ILE A 171 -1.48 11.11 2.82
N MET A 172 -2.29 10.79 1.81
CA MET A 172 -3.41 11.65 1.41
C MET A 172 -4.56 11.61 2.42
N ALA A 173 -4.85 10.44 3.00
CA ALA A 173 -5.89 10.29 4.03
C ALA A 173 -5.56 11.06 5.33
N THR A 174 -4.28 11.18 5.68
CA THR A 174 -3.83 11.90 6.89
C THR A 174 -3.63 13.39 6.64
N THR A 175 -3.21 13.81 5.43
CA THR A 175 -3.03 15.23 5.08
C THR A 175 -4.35 16.01 5.07
N ILE A 176 -5.46 15.41 4.61
CA ILE A 176 -6.77 16.07 4.58
C ILE A 176 -7.27 16.39 6.00
N ARG A 177 -7.12 15.47 6.97
CA ARG A 177 -7.53 15.74 8.36
C ARG A 177 -6.72 16.87 8.98
N ASN A 178 -5.41 16.88 8.77
CA ASN A 178 -4.53 17.87 9.42
C ASN A 178 -4.69 19.27 8.82
N THR A 179 -4.92 19.38 7.51
CA THR A 179 -5.11 20.69 6.85
C THR A 179 -6.40 21.37 7.30
N VAL A 180 -7.48 20.63 7.49
CA VAL A 180 -8.76 21.18 7.97
C VAL A 180 -8.61 21.72 9.40
N ILE A 181 -7.91 20.99 10.28
CA ILE A 181 -7.68 21.43 11.66
C ILE A 181 -6.86 22.74 11.69
N VAL A 182 -5.78 22.82 10.90
CA VAL A 182 -4.97 24.04 10.82
C VAL A 182 -5.81 25.23 10.34
N GLY A 183 -6.66 25.02 9.33
CA GLY A 183 -7.57 26.07 8.83
C GLY A 183 -8.58 26.55 9.89
N VAL A 184 -9.18 25.64 10.65
CA VAL A 184 -10.12 25.97 11.73
C VAL A 184 -9.41 26.74 12.86
N VAL A 185 -8.23 26.29 13.28
CA VAL A 185 -7.44 26.96 14.33
C VAL A 185 -7.04 28.37 13.90
N PHE A 186 -6.54 28.53 12.67
CA PHE A 186 -6.19 29.86 12.14
C PHE A 186 -7.42 30.78 12.05
N GLY A 187 -8.56 30.25 11.64
CA GLY A 187 -9.83 30.98 11.64
C GLY A 187 -10.24 31.46 13.02
N ILE A 188 -10.16 30.59 14.04
CA ILE A 188 -10.47 30.94 15.44
C ILE A 188 -9.51 32.02 15.94
N LEU A 189 -8.20 31.90 15.68
CA LEU A 189 -7.21 32.89 16.09
C LEU A 189 -7.47 34.26 15.46
N ILE A 190 -7.83 34.32 14.19
CA ILE A 190 -8.19 35.57 13.50
C ILE A 190 -9.44 36.20 14.14
N VAL A 191 -10.48 35.42 14.41
CA VAL A 191 -11.71 35.92 15.05
C VAL A 191 -11.43 36.48 16.45
N LEU A 192 -10.60 35.79 17.24
CA LEU A 192 -10.18 36.28 18.56
C LEU A 192 -9.37 37.57 18.47
N CYS A 193 -8.45 37.68 17.51
CA CYS A 193 -7.68 38.91 17.29
C CYS A 193 -8.59 40.08 16.91
N LEU A 194 -9.57 39.86 16.04
CA LEU A 194 -10.55 40.88 15.65
C LEU A 194 -11.41 41.31 16.83
N ALA A 195 -11.87 40.38 17.67
CA ALA A 195 -12.62 40.70 18.88
C ALA A 195 -11.81 41.55 19.86
N VAL A 196 -10.53 41.20 20.09
CA VAL A 196 -9.62 41.99 20.95
C VAL A 196 -9.40 43.37 20.37
N ALA A 197 -9.17 43.50 19.05
CA ALA A 197 -9.02 44.79 18.39
C ALA A 197 -10.27 45.66 18.55
N ILE A 198 -11.47 45.09 18.39
CA ILE A 198 -12.75 45.79 18.60
C ILE A 198 -12.85 46.30 20.05
N VAL A 199 -12.53 45.47 21.05
CA VAL A 199 -12.57 45.88 22.46
C VAL A 199 -11.57 47.01 22.76
N ILE A 200 -10.36 46.94 22.20
CA ILE A 200 -9.36 47.99 22.36
C ILE A 200 -9.86 49.30 21.73
N ILE A 201 -10.39 49.24 20.50
CA ILE A 201 -10.95 50.42 19.82
C ILE A 201 -12.10 51.01 20.63
N GLN A 202 -13.01 50.19 21.17
CA GLN A 202 -14.09 50.64 22.04
C GLN A 202 -13.56 51.31 23.31
N ARG A 203 -12.54 50.73 23.97
CA ARG A 203 -11.91 51.33 25.16
C ARG A 203 -11.21 52.66 24.85
N LEU A 204 -10.54 52.76 23.70
CA LEU A 204 -9.89 54.01 23.28
C LEU A 204 -10.91 55.10 22.96
N LYS A 205 -11.99 54.76 22.24
CA LYS A 205 -13.10 55.69 21.99
C LYS A 205 -13.75 56.17 23.29
N ASN A 206 -14.00 55.27 24.23
CA ASN A 206 -14.57 55.62 25.53
C ASN A 206 -13.65 56.54 26.35
N LYS A 207 -12.33 56.29 26.33
CA LYS A 207 -11.37 57.20 27.00
C LYS A 207 -11.33 58.59 26.36
N ILE A 208 -11.38 58.68 25.02
CA ILE A 208 -11.39 59.97 24.31
C ILE A 208 -12.68 60.73 24.62
N ALA A 209 -13.84 60.08 24.60
CA ALA A 209 -15.12 60.70 24.96
C ALA A 209 -15.15 61.24 26.41
N MET A 210 -14.44 60.60 27.35
CA MET A 210 -14.30 61.13 28.71
C MET A 210 -13.40 62.37 28.80
N HIS A 211 -12.38 62.49 27.95
CA HIS A 211 -11.55 63.70 27.87
C HIS A 211 -12.28 64.87 27.20
N GLU A 212 -13.12 64.59 26.20
CA GLU A 212 -13.93 65.60 25.52
C GLU A 212 -14.96 66.23 26.49
N ASN A 213 -15.70 65.41 27.24
CA ASN A 213 -16.63 65.90 28.26
C ASN A 213 -15.93 66.64 29.43
N ALA A 214 -14.70 66.26 29.78
CA ALA A 214 -13.94 66.95 30.83
C ALA A 214 -13.44 68.33 30.38
N ASN A 215 -13.02 68.46 29.11
CA ASN A 215 -12.64 69.74 28.54
C ASN A 215 -13.84 70.68 28.36
N GLU A 216 -15.00 70.14 27.97
CA GLU A 216 -16.24 70.91 27.83
C GLU A 216 -16.73 71.48 29.18
N VAL A 217 -16.55 70.76 30.30
CA VAL A 217 -16.84 71.28 31.65
C VAL A 217 -15.87 72.39 32.07
N TYR A 218 -14.58 72.29 31.73
CA TYR A 218 -13.60 73.34 32.02
C TYR A 218 -13.85 74.63 31.22
N ASP A 219 -14.21 74.53 29.93
CA ASP A 219 -14.54 75.70 29.11
C ASP A 219 -15.85 76.38 29.56
N ASN A 220 -16.86 75.60 29.92
CA ASN A 220 -18.12 76.15 30.44
C ASN A 220 -17.95 76.86 31.79
N GLN A 221 -16.99 76.43 32.62
CA GLN A 221 -16.71 77.05 33.91
C GLN A 221 -15.79 78.29 33.79
N ALA A 222 -15.11 78.47 32.66
CA ALA A 222 -14.33 79.66 32.35
C ALA A 222 -15.16 80.81 31.73
N ALA A 223 -16.38 80.53 31.24
CA ALA A 223 -17.27 81.51 30.61
C ALA A 223 -18.14 82.33 31.60
N ASP A 224 -18.15 81.98 32.90
CA ASP A 224 -18.95 82.62 33.96
C ASP A 224 -18.13 83.60 34.86
N LEU A 225 -16.94 84.01 34.42
CA LEU A 225 -16.06 85.02 35.05
C LEU A 225 -15.91 86.27 34.17
#